data_AF-A0A920PKR2-F1
#
_entry.id   AF-A0A920PKR2-F1
#
_cell.length_a   1.000
_cell.length_b   1.000
_cell.length_c   1.000
_cell.angle_alpha   90.00
_cell.angle_beta   90.00
_cell.angle_gamma   90.00
#
_symmetry.space_group_name_H-M   'P 1'
#
loop_
_entity.id
_entity.type
_entity.pdbx_description
1 polymer ?
#
loop_
_entity_poly.entity_id
_entity_poly.type
_entity_poly.pdbx_seq_one_letter_code
_entity_poly.pdbx_strand_id
1 'polypeptide(L)'
;MAYAHRADLVSRGDLAESWEVFSGGTEYVFKLRQGVTFHNGDSFTADDVLYTYNRSKNPDNSIHSRVLNNVHFWGKKVDSHTVRFKLGKPQALF
;
A
#
# COMPACT_ATOMS: atom_id res chain seq x y z
N MET A 1 4.12 11.85 22.35
CA MET A 1 2.82 11.16 22.22
C MET A 1 3.12 9.73 21.79
N ALA A 2 3.03 8.76 22.69
CA ALA A 2 3.41 7.36 22.42
C ALA A 2 2.28 6.63 21.68
N TYR A 3 2.54 6.11 20.48
CA TYR A 3 1.63 5.16 19.84
C TYR A 3 1.92 3.78 20.43
N ALA A 4 1.03 3.30 21.30
CA ALA A 4 1.09 1.94 21.79
C ALA A 4 0.74 1.00 20.63
N HIS A 5 1.66 0.13 20.22
CA HIS A 5 1.29 -1.10 19.52
C HIS A 5 0.40 -1.90 20.49
N ARG A 6 -0.91 -1.91 20.23
CA ARG A 6 -1.84 -2.74 21.01
C ARG A 6 -1.64 -4.19 20.60
N ALA A 7 -1.57 -5.08 21.60
CA ALA A 7 -1.23 -6.50 21.44
C ALA A 7 -2.37 -7.37 20.86
N ASP A 8 -3.39 -6.75 20.25
CA ASP A 8 -4.62 -7.43 19.78
C ASP A 8 -4.46 -8.08 18.40
N LEU A 9 -3.32 -7.89 17.73
CA LEU A 9 -3.01 -8.40 16.38
C LEU A 9 -4.04 -8.01 15.30
N VAL A 10 -4.82 -6.95 15.56
CA VAL A 10 -5.77 -6.41 14.60
C VAL A 10 -5.04 -5.39 13.72
N SER A 11 -5.10 -5.60 12.40
CA SER A 11 -4.55 -4.64 11.43
C SER A 11 -5.20 -3.27 11.59
N ARG A 12 -4.36 -2.23 11.63
CA ARG A 12 -4.78 -0.82 11.72
C ARG A 12 -4.06 0.00 10.66
N GLY A 13 -4.71 1.07 10.25
CA GLY A 13 -4.12 2.02 9.30
C GLY A 13 -2.96 2.80 9.90
N ASP A 14 -1.80 2.71 9.25
CA ASP A 14 -0.67 3.61 9.46
C ASP A 14 -0.67 4.69 8.36
N LEU A 15 0.16 4.60 7.31
CA LEU A 15 0.12 5.56 6.21
C LEU A 15 -1.19 5.55 5.40
N ALA A 16 -1.92 4.44 5.41
CA ALA A 16 -3.29 4.37 4.94
C ALA A 16 -4.25 4.63 6.10
N GLU A 17 -5.24 5.51 5.92
CA GLU A 17 -6.28 5.77 6.92
C GLU A 17 -7.46 4.81 6.83
N SER A 18 -7.72 4.28 5.63
CA SER A 18 -8.80 3.33 5.37
C SER A 18 -8.56 2.56 4.07
N TRP A 19 -9.27 1.45 3.91
CA TRP A 19 -9.29 0.69 2.67
C TRP A 19 -10.62 0.00 2.43
N GLU A 20 -10.94 -0.21 1.16
CA GLU A 20 -12.10 -0.96 0.71
C GLU A 20 -11.64 -2.13 -0.16
N VAL A 21 -12.32 -3.28 0.00
CA VAL A 21 -12.00 -4.53 -0.71
C VAL A 21 -13.16 -4.90 -1.63
N PHE A 22 -12.86 -5.15 -2.90
CA PHE A 22 -13.82 -5.44 -3.94
C PHE A 22 -13.49 -6.74 -4.67
N SER A 23 -14.34 -7.12 -5.62
CA SER A 23 -14.08 -8.20 -6.59
C SER A 23 -13.65 -9.52 -5.93
N GLY A 24 -14.29 -9.87 -4.80
CA GLY A 24 -13.98 -11.09 -4.07
C GLY A 24 -12.58 -11.14 -3.44
N GLY A 25 -11.98 -9.97 -3.12
CA GLY A 25 -10.66 -9.90 -2.51
C GLY A 25 -9.51 -9.72 -3.49
N THR A 26 -9.80 -9.27 -4.72
CA THR A 26 -8.78 -9.05 -5.76
C THR A 26 -8.56 -7.58 -6.10
N GLU A 27 -9.39 -6.67 -5.62
CA GLU A 27 -9.19 -5.23 -5.77
C GLU A 27 -9.24 -4.55 -4.41
N TYR A 28 -8.24 -3.71 -4.14
CA TYR A 28 -8.13 -2.94 -2.90
C TYR A 28 -7.98 -1.46 -3.24
N VAL A 29 -8.75 -0.59 -2.59
CA VAL A 29 -8.61 0.87 -2.72
C VAL A 29 -8.21 1.41 -1.36
N PHE A 30 -7.02 1.99 -1.27
CA PHE A 30 -6.49 2.59 -0.05
C PHE A 30 -6.59 4.11 -0.14
N LYS A 31 -7.10 4.72 0.95
CA LYS A 31 -6.99 6.17 1.19
C LYS A 31 -5.80 6.44 2.09
N LEU A 32 -4.94 7.35 1.66
CA LEU A 32 -3.69 7.72 2.33
C LEU A 32 -3.92 8.91 3.26
N ARG A 33 -3.22 8.92 4.40
CA ARG A 33 -3.23 10.06 5.31
C ARG A 33 -2.67 11.30 4.61
N GLN A 34 -3.35 12.43 4.76
CA GLN A 34 -2.89 13.71 4.26
C GLN A 34 -1.92 14.40 5.23
N GLY A 35 -1.07 15.28 4.70
CA GLY A 35 -0.14 16.08 5.51
C GLY A 35 1.05 15.30 6.07
N VAL A 36 1.24 14.05 5.65
CA VAL A 36 2.43 13.25 5.98
C VAL A 36 3.61 13.74 5.15
N THR A 37 4.76 13.87 5.79
CA THR A 37 6.01 14.30 5.15
C THR A 37 7.12 13.29 5.42
N PHE A 38 8.02 13.14 4.45
CA PHE A 38 9.27 12.44 4.62
C PHE A 38 10.25 13.29 5.45
N HIS A 39 11.31 12.66 5.97
CA HIS A 39 12.32 13.34 6.78
C HIS A 39 13.08 14.47 6.05
N ASN A 40 13.07 14.46 4.72
CA ASN A 40 13.66 15.52 3.89
C ASN A 40 12.68 16.69 3.61
N GLY A 41 11.44 16.61 4.10
CA GLY A 41 10.40 17.63 3.91
C GLY A 41 9.45 17.39 2.74
N ASP A 42 9.69 16.39 1.88
CA ASP A 42 8.80 16.09 0.77
C ASP A 42 7.46 15.53 1.25
N SER A 43 6.38 15.86 0.54
CA SER A 43 5.04 15.33 0.84
C SER A 43 4.92 13.86 0.45
N PHE A 44 4.31 13.05 1.31
CA PHE A 44 3.95 11.66 1.00
C PHE A 44 2.66 11.59 0.18
N THR A 45 2.70 10.88 -0.95
CA THR A 45 1.57 10.77 -1.88
C THR A 45 1.42 9.36 -2.46
N ALA A 46 0.35 9.17 -3.23
CA ALA A 46 0.11 7.98 -4.04
C ALA A 46 1.27 7.62 -4.97
N ASP A 47 2.05 8.60 -5.45
CA ASP A 47 3.19 8.34 -6.34
C ASP A 47 4.31 7.57 -5.61
N ASP A 48 4.55 7.88 -4.34
CA ASP A 48 5.60 7.24 -3.52
C ASP A 48 5.25 5.79 -3.22
N VAL A 49 3.96 5.51 -2.99
CA VAL A 49 3.44 4.15 -2.83
C VAL A 49 3.66 3.35 -4.11
N LEU A 50 3.24 3.88 -5.26
CA LEU A 50 3.40 3.21 -6.55
C LEU A 50 4.89 3.00 -6.90
N TYR A 51 5.73 3.99 -6.63
CA TYR A 51 7.18 3.87 -6.79
C TYR A 51 7.75 2.72 -5.95
N THR A 52 7.42 2.70 -4.65
CA THR A 52 7.92 1.69 -3.71
C THR A 52 7.56 0.28 -4.14
N TYR A 53 6.31 0.04 -4.54
CA TYR A 53 5.91 -1.29 -5.00
C TYR A 53 6.51 -1.66 -6.36
N ASN A 54 6.62 -0.71 -7.30
CA ASN A 54 7.28 -0.96 -8.59
C ASN A 54 8.76 -1.31 -8.43
N ARG A 55 9.46 -0.65 -7.49
CA ARG A 55 10.83 -1.01 -7.13
C ARG A 55 10.88 -2.38 -6.46
N SER A 56 9.96 -2.64 -5.52
CA SER A 56 9.98 -3.85 -4.69
C SER A 56 9.55 -5.13 -5.40
N LYS A 57 8.78 -5.03 -6.50
CA LYS A 57 8.42 -6.19 -7.33
C LYS A 57 9.56 -6.68 -8.23
N ASN A 58 10.58 -5.84 -8.47
CA ASN A 58 11.71 -6.23 -9.30
C ASN A 58 12.64 -7.19 -8.51
N PRO A 59 12.82 -8.45 -8.96
CA PRO A 59 13.64 -9.43 -8.25
C PRO A 59 15.12 -9.05 -8.16
N ASP A 60 15.63 -8.26 -9.10
CA ASP A 60 17.02 -7.78 -9.08
C ASP A 60 17.25 -6.73 -7.99
N ASN A 61 16.17 -6.08 -7.53
CA ASN A 61 16.22 -4.94 -6.62
C ASN A 61 15.63 -5.20 -5.24
N SER A 62 14.94 -6.34 -5.02
CA SER A 62 14.24 -6.59 -3.76
C SER A 62 13.97 -8.06 -3.46
N ILE A 63 14.27 -8.44 -2.22
CA ILE A 63 13.90 -9.73 -1.63
C ILE A 63 12.38 -9.91 -1.46
N HIS A 64 11.61 -8.82 -1.52
CA HIS A 64 10.15 -8.84 -1.38
C HIS A 64 9.42 -9.13 -2.70
N SER A 65 10.14 -9.19 -3.82
CA SER A 65 9.59 -9.46 -5.15
C SER A 65 8.68 -10.69 -5.20
N ARG A 66 9.08 -11.78 -4.53
CA ARG A 66 8.28 -13.01 -4.46
C ARG A 66 6.94 -12.82 -3.74
N VAL A 67 6.91 -12.01 -2.68
CA VAL A 67 5.67 -11.73 -1.90
C VAL A 67 4.73 -10.82 -2.70
N LEU A 68 5.29 -9.93 -3.52
CA LEU A 68 4.55 -8.97 -4.34
C LEU A 68 4.17 -9.51 -5.73
N ASN A 69 4.55 -10.73 -6.09
CA ASN A 69 4.28 -11.29 -7.42
C ASN A 69 2.77 -11.35 -7.76
N ASN A 70 1.91 -11.50 -6.75
CA ASN A 70 0.46 -11.48 -6.95
C ASN A 70 -0.12 -10.08 -7.15
N VAL A 71 0.66 -9.02 -6.90
CA VAL A 71 0.21 -7.63 -7.06
C VAL A 71 0.45 -7.21 -8.51
N HIS A 72 -0.63 -7.22 -9.29
CA HIS A 72 -0.59 -6.83 -10.70
C HIS A 72 -0.70 -5.30 -10.80
N PHE A 73 0.44 -4.66 -11.05
CA PHE A 73 0.50 -3.21 -11.17
C PHE A 73 -0.04 -2.69 -12.49
N TRP A 74 -1.36 -2.52 -12.53
CA TRP A 74 -2.07 -1.67 -13.51
C TRP A 74 -2.99 -0.66 -12.79
N GLY A 75 -2.82 -0.55 -11.47
CA GLY A 75 -3.55 0.30 -10.56
C GLY A 75 -3.10 1.74 -10.65
N LYS A 76 -3.94 2.55 -11.30
CA LYS A 76 -3.74 3.98 -11.50
C LYS A 76 -3.78 4.67 -10.14
N LYS A 77 -2.83 5.58 -9.91
CA LYS A 77 -3.07 6.72 -9.03
C LYS A 77 -4.47 7.25 -9.32
N VAL A 78 -5.40 7.08 -8.38
CA VAL A 78 -6.77 7.58 -8.56
C VAL A 78 -6.74 9.09 -8.36
N ASP A 79 -6.04 9.52 -7.32
CA ASP A 79 -5.68 10.90 -7.03
C ASP A 79 -4.42 10.93 -6.13
N SER A 80 -4.02 12.10 -5.61
CA SER A 80 -2.80 12.25 -4.80
C SER A 80 -2.77 11.42 -3.51
N HIS A 81 -3.92 11.02 -2.97
CA HIS A 81 -4.03 10.28 -1.72
C HIS A 81 -4.91 9.03 -1.84
N THR A 82 -5.15 8.54 -3.06
CA THR A 82 -5.91 7.32 -3.28
C THR A 82 -5.18 6.40 -4.26
N VAL A 83 -4.90 5.17 -3.81
CA VAL A 83 -4.22 4.14 -4.60
C VAL A 83 -5.12 2.93 -4.74
N ARG A 84 -5.26 2.43 -5.97
CA ARG A 84 -5.93 1.15 -6.24
C ARG A 84 -4.90 0.08 -6.54
N PHE A 85 -5.02 -1.09 -5.91
CA PHE A 85 -4.26 -2.29 -6.27
C PHE A 85 -5.19 -3.35 -6.86
N LYS A 86 -4.65 -4.12 -7.81
CA LYS A 86 -5.29 -5.30 -8.37
C LYS A 86 -4.39 -6.51 -8.14
N LEU A 87 -4.98 -7.59 -7.66
CA LEU A 87 -4.30 -8.86 -7.44
C LEU A 87 -4.65 -9.85 -8.55
N GLY A 88 -3.73 -10.76 -8.87
CA GLY A 88 -3.99 -11.86 -9.80
C GLY A 88 -4.99 -12.88 -9.24
N LYS A 89 -5.01 -13.05 -7.91
CA LYS A 89 -5.94 -13.90 -7.17
C LYS A 89 -6.13 -13.39 -5.73
N PRO A 90 -7.21 -13.78 -5.02
CA PRO A 90 -7.39 -13.42 -3.62
C PRO A 90 -6.20 -13.87 -2.77
N GLN A 91 -5.74 -13.00 -1.88
CA GLN A 91 -4.64 -13.27 -0.96
C GLN A 91 -4.94 -12.59 0.37
N ALA A 92 -5.30 -13.37 1.39
CA ALA A 92 -5.72 -12.84 2.69
C ALA A 92 -4.61 -12.14 3.49
N LEU A 93 -3.35 -12.35 3.10
CA LEU A 93 -2.18 -11.70 3.70
C LEU A 93 -1.79 -10.39 3.00
N PHE A 94 -2.55 -9.96 2.00
CA PHE A 94 -2.36 -8.67 1.35
C PHE A 94 -3.04 -7.58 2.19
#